data_AF-A0AA39UUD8-F1
#
_entry.id   AF-A0AA39UUD8-F1
#
_cell.length_a   1.000
_cell.length_b   1.000
_cell.length_c   1.000
_cell.angle_alpha   90.00
_cell.angle_beta   90.00
_cell.angle_gamma   90.00
#
_symmetry.space_group_name_H-M   'P 1'
#
loop_
_entity.id
_entity.type
_entity.pdbx_description
1 polymer ?
#
loop_
_entity_poly.entity_id
_entity_poly.type
_entity_poly.pdbx_seq_one_letter_code
_entity_poly.pdbx_strand_id
1 'polypeptide(L)'
;MVFQLKQVRERLAKGLIDKGVLRTEKRNFLLFDMATHPVADVRTKEFIISRVVALLTATTSTVPPEALGKEEAVKERTARAVCLVCAAYTASVLDNAFGRLGYEEREGAFQCCDKILAEFSVWPFGSESRVGNVGTGRRRNRIAEESRGMGGRR
;
A
#
# COMPACT_ATOMS: atom_id res chain seq x y z
N MET A 1 7.13 -11.38 30.25
CA MET A 1 6.03 -10.70 29.53
C MET A 1 5.90 -11.30 28.14
N VAL A 2 4.71 -11.68 27.71
CA VAL A 2 4.48 -12.21 26.35
C VAL A 2 3.86 -11.08 25.51
N PHE A 3 4.64 -10.49 24.61
CA PHE A 3 4.20 -9.41 23.70
C PHE A 3 3.67 -9.92 22.35
N GLN A 4 3.62 -11.24 22.15
CA GLN A 4 3.14 -11.84 20.92
C GLN A 4 1.62 -11.69 20.80
N LEU A 5 1.17 -11.13 19.69
CA LEU A 5 -0.25 -11.04 19.36
C LEU A 5 -0.81 -12.43 19.02
N LYS A 6 -1.92 -12.80 19.66
CA LYS A 6 -2.64 -14.05 19.40
C LYS A 6 -3.86 -13.79 18.52
N GLN A 7 -4.26 -14.81 17.74
CA GLN A 7 -5.50 -14.82 16.95
C GLN A 7 -5.61 -13.63 15.98
N VAL A 8 -4.49 -13.23 15.36
CA VAL A 8 -4.43 -12.03 14.50
C VAL A 8 -5.35 -12.19 13.28
N ARG A 9 -5.33 -13.36 12.64
CA ARG A 9 -6.13 -13.64 11.44
C ARG A 9 -7.63 -13.54 11.73
N GLU A 10 -8.08 -14.12 12.82
CA GLU A 10 -9.48 -14.16 13.25
C GLU A 10 -9.96 -12.75 13.60
N ARG A 11 -9.13 -11.97 14.29
CA ARG A 11 -9.42 -10.58 14.63
C ARG A 11 -9.48 -9.67 13.40
N LEU A 12 -8.59 -9.87 12.43
CA LEU A 12 -8.63 -9.15 11.15
C LEU A 12 -9.88 -9.52 10.35
N ALA A 13 -10.24 -10.81 10.27
CA ALA A 13 -11.46 -11.25 9.61
C ALA A 13 -12.71 -10.62 10.25
N LYS A 14 -12.81 -10.64 11.59
CA LYS A 14 -13.90 -9.96 12.30
C LYS A 14 -13.97 -8.47 11.96
N GLY A 15 -12.84 -7.76 11.99
CA GLY A 15 -12.80 -6.34 11.62
C GLY A 15 -13.23 -6.06 10.18
N LEU A 16 -13.01 -6.99 9.25
CA LEU A 16 -13.48 -6.87 7.86
C LEU A 16 -14.98 -7.19 7.71
N ILE A 17 -15.52 -8.06 8.56
CA ILE A 17 -16.97 -8.33 8.63
C ILE A 17 -17.70 -7.11 9.20
N ASP A 18 -17.20 -6.54 10.29
CA ASP A 18 -17.78 -5.36 10.94
C ASP A 18 -17.79 -4.14 9.98
N LYS A 19 -16.86 -4.09 9.03
CA LYS A 19 -16.78 -3.07 7.98
C LYS A 19 -17.57 -3.40 6.70
N GLY A 20 -18.23 -4.56 6.64
CA GLY A 20 -19.01 -4.99 5.49
C GLY A 20 -18.21 -5.45 4.26
N VAL A 21 -16.88 -5.62 4.39
CA VAL A 21 -16.03 -6.12 3.30
C VAL A 21 -16.20 -7.63 3.12
N LEU A 22 -16.29 -8.36 4.23
CA LEU A 22 -16.61 -9.79 4.25
C LEU A 22 -18.02 -9.99 4.80
N ARG A 23 -18.66 -11.08 4.41
CA ARG A 23 -19.90 -11.56 5.05
C ARG A 23 -19.65 -12.90 5.72
N THR A 24 -20.48 -13.26 6.68
CA THR A 24 -20.40 -14.56 7.36
C THR A 24 -21.42 -15.51 6.74
N GLU A 25 -20.94 -16.66 6.29
CA GLU A 25 -21.77 -17.75 5.80
C GLU A 25 -21.48 -19.02 6.59
N LYS A 26 -22.52 -19.75 6.99
CA LYS A 26 -22.39 -21.07 7.58
C LYS A 26 -22.34 -22.10 6.46
N ARG A 27 -21.21 -22.81 6.31
CA ARG A 27 -21.08 -23.95 5.39
C ARG A 27 -21.19 -25.24 6.17
N ASN A 28 -22.14 -26.06 5.78
CA ASN A 28 -22.35 -27.37 6.39
C ASN A 28 -21.48 -28.39 5.65
N PHE A 29 -20.58 -29.04 6.38
CA PHE A 29 -19.82 -30.20 5.93
C PHE A 29 -20.47 -31.46 6.50
N LEU A 30 -20.13 -32.63 5.96
CA LEU A 30 -20.74 -33.91 6.37
C LEU A 30 -20.67 -34.15 7.90
N LEU A 31 -19.60 -33.68 8.56
CA LEU A 31 -19.34 -33.94 9.98
C LEU A 31 -19.40 -32.71 10.89
N PHE A 32 -19.47 -31.50 10.33
CA PHE A 32 -19.44 -30.26 11.12
C PHE A 32 -19.89 -29.07 10.28
N ASP A 33 -20.23 -27.98 10.95
CA ASP A 33 -20.47 -26.70 10.31
C ASP A 33 -19.29 -25.75 10.52
N MET A 34 -18.96 -24.97 9.49
CA MET A 34 -17.85 -24.01 9.54
C MET A 34 -18.33 -22.63 9.11
N ALA A 35 -17.99 -21.62 9.92
CA ALA A 35 -18.12 -20.24 9.50
C ALA A 35 -17.08 -19.93 8.41
N THR A 36 -17.57 -19.45 7.27
CA THR A 36 -16.75 -18.98 6.15
C THR A 36 -17.01 -17.51 5.89
N HIS A 37 -16.00 -16.82 5.36
CA HIS A 37 -16.03 -15.38 5.21
C HIS A 37 -15.75 -14.95 3.77
N PRO A 38 -16.66 -15.23 2.82
CA PRO A 38 -16.49 -14.77 1.45
C PRO A 38 -16.54 -13.24 1.36
N VAL A 39 -15.93 -12.71 0.30
CA VAL A 39 -15.93 -11.28 0.01
C VAL A 39 -17.36 -10.84 -0.34
N ALA A 40 -17.87 -9.86 0.41
CA ALA A 40 -19.16 -9.23 0.15
C ALA A 40 -18.99 -8.05 -0.81
N ASP A 41 -18.01 -7.17 -0.54
CA ASP A 41 -17.70 -6.04 -1.41
C ASP A 41 -16.47 -6.30 -2.27
N VAL A 42 -16.73 -6.81 -3.49
CA VAL A 42 -15.70 -7.05 -4.50
C VAL A 42 -15.10 -5.74 -5.02
N ARG A 43 -15.87 -4.64 -5.03
CA ARG A 43 -15.42 -3.35 -5.56
C ARG A 43 -14.29 -2.77 -4.72
N THR A 44 -14.36 -2.92 -3.39
CA THR A 44 -13.26 -2.53 -2.50
C THR A 44 -11.98 -3.31 -2.80
N LYS A 45 -12.08 -4.63 -3.05
CA LYS A 45 -10.93 -5.44 -3.43
C LYS A 45 -10.35 -4.99 -4.78
N GLU A 46 -11.19 -4.83 -5.80
CA GLU A 46 -10.76 -4.38 -7.13
C GLU A 46 -10.12 -2.99 -7.07
N PHE A 47 -10.67 -2.09 -6.28
CA PHE A 47 -10.12 -0.76 -6.08
C PHE A 47 -8.71 -0.80 -5.49
N ILE A 48 -8.45 -1.65 -4.49
CA ILE A 48 -7.10 -1.82 -3.93
C ILE A 48 -6.14 -2.38 -5.00
N ILE A 49 -6.58 -3.35 -5.79
CA ILE A 49 -5.78 -3.92 -6.89
C ILE A 49 -5.44 -2.84 -7.93
N SER A 50 -6.43 -2.06 -8.38
CA SER A 50 -6.22 -0.97 -9.33
C SER A 50 -5.22 0.06 -8.80
N ARG A 51 -5.25 0.39 -7.51
CA ARG A 51 -4.28 1.31 -6.90
C ARG A 51 -2.85 0.78 -6.94
N VAL A 52 -2.67 -0.50 -6.59
CA VAL A 52 -1.36 -1.17 -6.60
C VAL A 52 -0.80 -1.24 -8.02
N VAL A 53 -1.64 -1.66 -8.97
CA VAL A 53 -1.25 -1.74 -10.38
C VAL A 53 -0.90 -0.36 -10.92
N ALA A 54 -1.76 0.64 -10.72
CA ALA A 54 -1.51 2.01 -11.18
C ALA A 54 -0.20 2.58 -10.62
N LEU A 55 0.15 2.28 -9.37
CA LEU A 55 1.42 2.73 -8.78
C LEU A 55 2.64 2.07 -9.44
N LEU A 56 2.57 0.77 -9.68
CA LEU A 56 3.72 -0.02 -10.15
C LEU A 56 3.93 0.01 -11.67
N THR A 57 2.87 0.25 -12.43
CA THR A 57 2.94 0.41 -13.89
C THR A 57 3.04 1.87 -14.33
N ALA A 58 3.11 2.81 -13.38
CA ALA A 58 3.29 4.22 -13.70
C ALA A 58 4.62 4.44 -14.44
N THR A 59 4.54 5.01 -15.65
CA THR A 59 5.70 5.41 -16.45
C THR A 59 6.16 6.83 -16.17
N THR A 60 5.37 7.60 -15.42
CA THR A 60 5.65 8.99 -15.04
C THR A 60 6.34 9.09 -13.68
N SER A 61 7.16 10.13 -13.49
CA SER A 61 7.80 10.44 -12.20
C SER A 61 6.80 10.89 -11.12
N THR A 62 5.55 11.19 -11.48
CA THR A 62 4.49 11.60 -10.56
C THR A 62 3.60 10.42 -10.17
N VAL A 63 3.25 10.31 -8.89
CA VAL A 63 2.33 9.27 -8.42
C VAL A 63 0.95 9.51 -9.04
N PRO A 64 0.37 8.54 -9.76
CA PRO A 64 -0.92 8.75 -10.40
C PRO A 64 -2.02 8.95 -9.36
N PRO A 65 -3.02 9.81 -9.64
CA PRO A 65 -4.12 10.07 -8.70
C PRO A 65 -4.91 8.80 -8.38
N GLU A 66 -4.99 7.88 -9.34
CA GLU A 66 -5.62 6.57 -9.19
C GLU A 66 -4.97 5.74 -8.07
N ALA A 67 -3.65 5.83 -7.88
CA ALA A 67 -2.93 5.13 -6.81
C ALA A 67 -3.17 5.72 -5.41
N LEU A 68 -3.51 7.00 -5.32
CA LEU A 68 -3.70 7.73 -4.05
C LEU A 68 -5.08 7.48 -3.41
N GLY A 69 -6.01 6.95 -4.19
CA GLY A 69 -7.38 6.67 -3.77
C GLY A 69 -8.30 7.90 -3.80
N LYS A 70 -9.61 7.65 -3.72
CA LYS A 70 -10.67 8.65 -3.95
C LYS A 70 -10.90 9.60 -2.77
N GLU A 71 -10.46 9.23 -1.57
CA GLU A 71 -10.70 10.00 -0.36
C GLU A 71 -9.61 11.06 -0.17
N GLU A 72 -9.87 12.29 -0.62
CA GLU A 72 -8.90 13.39 -0.51
C GLU A 72 -8.63 13.82 0.93
N ALA A 73 -9.56 13.57 1.86
CA ALA A 73 -9.43 13.91 3.28
C ALA A 73 -8.38 13.05 4.03
N VAL A 74 -7.87 12.00 3.39
CA VAL A 74 -6.90 11.10 4.01
C VAL A 74 -5.50 11.71 3.96
N LYS A 75 -4.85 11.82 5.13
CA LYS A 75 -3.45 12.29 5.24
C LYS A 75 -2.46 11.22 4.76
N GLU A 76 -1.31 11.67 4.26
CA GLU A 76 -0.17 10.82 3.87
C GLU A 76 -0.53 9.73 2.83
N ARG A 77 -1.34 10.09 1.81
CA ARG A 77 -1.82 9.13 0.79
C ARG A 77 -0.69 8.41 0.07
N THR A 78 0.37 9.15 -0.27
CA THR A 78 1.56 8.57 -0.93
C THR A 78 2.26 7.57 -0.04
N ALA A 79 2.50 7.91 1.23
CA ALA A 79 3.14 7.00 2.18
C ALA A 79 2.29 5.72 2.38
N ARG A 80 0.96 5.85 2.48
CA ARG A 80 0.07 4.68 2.57
C ARG A 80 0.12 3.79 1.33
N ALA A 81 0.21 4.37 0.14
CA ALA A 81 0.32 3.62 -1.11
C ALA A 81 1.66 2.86 -1.18
N VAL A 82 2.77 3.52 -0.82
CA VAL A 82 4.10 2.91 -0.71
C VAL A 82 4.10 1.78 0.32
N CYS A 83 3.59 2.01 1.54
CA CYS A 83 3.52 0.99 2.59
C CYS A 83 2.68 -0.21 2.16
N LEU A 84 1.56 0.00 1.48
CA LEU A 84 0.71 -1.09 0.99
C LEU A 84 1.48 -2.00 0.04
N VAL A 85 2.20 -1.41 -0.93
CA VAL A 85 2.96 -2.16 -1.93
C VAL A 85 4.16 -2.86 -1.30
N CYS A 86 4.97 -2.17 -0.49
CA CYS A 86 6.11 -2.77 0.20
C CYS A 86 5.69 -3.89 1.16
N ALA A 87 4.59 -3.72 1.90
CA ALA A 87 4.07 -4.76 2.79
C ALA A 87 3.52 -5.96 2.00
N ALA A 88 2.81 -5.73 0.89
CA ALA A 88 2.33 -6.82 0.04
C ALA A 88 3.48 -7.60 -0.62
N TYR A 89 4.55 -6.90 -1.01
CA TYR A 89 5.75 -7.49 -1.58
C TYR A 89 6.47 -8.39 -0.56
N THR A 90 6.77 -7.84 0.63
CA THR A 90 7.43 -8.59 1.71
C THR A 90 6.58 -9.72 2.29
N ALA A 91 5.25 -9.62 2.20
CA ALA A 91 4.32 -10.69 2.57
C ALA A 91 4.11 -11.73 1.45
N SER A 92 4.79 -11.60 0.29
CA SER A 92 4.68 -12.50 -0.86
C SER A 92 3.26 -12.70 -1.37
N VAL A 93 2.44 -11.63 -1.35
CA VAL A 93 1.05 -11.65 -1.84
C VAL A 93 0.80 -10.66 -2.98
N LEU A 94 1.83 -9.91 -3.40
CA LEU A 94 1.72 -8.88 -4.44
C LEU A 94 1.35 -9.45 -5.82
N ASP A 95 1.86 -10.64 -6.14
CA ASP A 95 1.58 -11.39 -7.37
C ASP A 95 0.07 -11.62 -7.61
N ASN A 96 -0.70 -11.81 -6.53
CA ASN A 96 -2.15 -11.98 -6.59
C ASN A 96 -2.89 -10.76 -7.17
N ALA A 97 -2.29 -9.57 -7.14
CA ALA A 97 -2.86 -8.36 -7.73
C ALA A 97 -2.65 -8.29 -9.26
N PHE A 98 -1.69 -9.04 -9.81
CA PHE A 98 -1.27 -8.90 -11.20
C PHE A 98 -1.96 -9.85 -12.18
N GLY A 99 -3.10 -10.42 -11.80
CA GLY A 99 -3.82 -11.41 -12.63
C GLY A 99 -4.21 -10.91 -14.02
N ARG A 100 -4.30 -9.59 -14.24
CA ARG A 100 -4.67 -8.96 -15.51
C ARG A 100 -3.46 -8.48 -16.36
N LEU A 101 -2.24 -8.49 -15.82
CA LEU A 101 -1.05 -7.96 -16.51
C LEU A 101 -0.37 -9.01 -17.39
N GLY A 102 0.32 -8.56 -18.43
CA GLY A 102 1.22 -9.39 -19.23
C GLY A 102 2.43 -9.90 -18.43
N TYR A 103 3.23 -10.79 -19.02
CA TYR A 103 4.46 -11.29 -18.37
C TYR A 103 5.50 -10.17 -18.17
N GLU A 104 5.77 -9.38 -19.21
CA GLU A 104 6.74 -8.28 -19.15
C GLU A 104 6.33 -7.18 -18.16
N GLU A 105 5.04 -6.81 -18.17
CA GLU A 105 4.53 -5.80 -17.24
C GLU A 105 4.60 -6.26 -15.78
N ARG A 106 4.41 -7.56 -15.52
CA ARG A 106 4.58 -8.15 -14.18
C ARG A 106 6.02 -8.04 -13.70
N GLU A 107 6.97 -8.42 -14.54
CA GLU A 107 8.39 -8.30 -14.21
C GLU A 107 8.77 -6.83 -13.95
N GLY A 108 8.34 -5.92 -14.82
CA GLY A 108 8.54 -4.48 -14.64
C GLY A 108 7.92 -3.94 -13.35
N ALA A 109 6.73 -4.41 -12.98
CA ALA A 109 6.08 -4.03 -11.72
C ALA A 109 6.85 -4.50 -10.48
N PHE A 110 7.43 -5.70 -10.50
CA PHE A 110 8.31 -6.18 -9.42
C PHE A 110 9.59 -5.34 -9.32
N GLN A 111 10.25 -5.06 -10.45
CA GLN A 111 11.43 -4.19 -10.47
C GLN A 111 11.11 -2.77 -9.99
N CYS A 112 9.93 -2.25 -10.30
CA CYS A 112 9.45 -0.97 -9.80
C CYS A 112 9.23 -1.02 -8.28
N CYS A 113 8.63 -2.09 -7.76
CA CYS A 113 8.46 -2.32 -6.33
C CYS A 113 9.80 -2.39 -5.59
N ASP A 114 10.82 -3.06 -6.15
CA ASP A 114 12.16 -3.13 -5.57
C ASP A 114 12.82 -1.74 -5.47
N LYS A 115 12.68 -0.91 -6.52
CA LYS A 115 13.18 0.47 -6.51
C LYS A 115 12.52 1.30 -5.42
N ILE A 116 11.19 1.21 -5.31
CA ILE A 116 10.43 1.89 -4.25
C ILE A 116 10.90 1.39 -2.88
N LEU A 117 11.01 0.08 -2.68
CA LEU A 117 11.44 -0.47 -1.39
C LEU A 117 12.84 0.03 -1.02
N ALA A 118 13.80 0.03 -1.95
CA ALA A 118 15.14 0.54 -1.72
C ALA A 118 15.11 2.02 -1.29
N GLU A 119 14.41 2.88 -2.04
CA GLU A 119 14.32 4.32 -1.75
C GLU A 119 13.72 4.64 -0.36
N PHE A 120 12.72 3.87 0.05
CA PHE A 120 11.98 4.07 1.31
C PHE A 120 12.48 3.20 2.48
N SER A 121 13.49 2.37 2.27
CA SER A 121 14.07 1.52 3.33
C SER A 121 15.05 2.25 4.24
N VAL A 122 15.66 3.34 3.76
CA VAL A 122 16.67 4.12 4.49
C VAL A 122 16.15 5.51 4.82
N TRP A 123 16.27 5.91 6.08
CA TRP A 123 15.99 7.28 6.52
C TRP A 123 17.27 8.13 6.48
N PRO A 124 17.25 9.35 5.93
CA PRO A 124 16.12 10.02 5.29
C PRO A 124 15.78 9.44 3.90
N PHE A 125 14.50 9.36 3.57
CA PHE A 125 14.04 8.79 2.29
C PHE A 125 14.68 9.50 1.09
N GLY A 126 15.02 8.72 0.07
CA GLY A 126 15.69 9.24 -1.14
C GLY A 126 17.15 9.68 -0.92
N SER A 127 17.77 9.30 0.20
CA SER A 127 19.20 9.55 0.43
C SER A 127 20.09 8.88 -0.62
N GLU A 128 19.76 7.67 -1.07
CA GLU A 128 20.51 6.98 -2.14
C GLU A 128 20.43 7.72 -3.49
N SER A 129 19.26 8.26 -3.85
CA SER A 129 19.10 9.07 -5.06
C SER A 129 19.91 10.38 -5.01
N ARG A 130 20.28 10.86 -3.82
CA ARG A 130 21.14 12.05 -3.66
C ARG A 130 22.63 11.73 -3.82
N VAL A 131 23.06 10.53 -3.43
CA VAL A 131 24.48 10.12 -3.52
C VAL A 131 24.88 9.84 -4.97
N GLY A 132 23.95 9.38 -5.82
CA GLY A 132 24.19 9.16 -7.25
C GLY A 132 24.33 10.43 -8.11
N ASN A 133 24.07 11.62 -7.54
CA ASN A 133 24.04 12.89 -8.28
C ASN A 133 24.97 13.96 -7.70
N VAL A 134 26.15 13.56 -7.20
CA VAL A 134 27.27 14.47 -6.92
C VAL A 134 27.90 14.90 -8.26
N GLY A 135 27.13 15.67 -9.00
CA GLY A 135 27.42 16.22 -10.30
C GLY A 135 26.32 17.21 -10.63
N THR A 136 26.51 18.45 -10.19
CA THR A 136 25.67 19.66 -10.42
C THR A 136 24.35 19.79 -9.64
N GLY A 137 24.19 20.95 -8.98
CA GLY A 137 22.87 21.59 -8.92
C GLY A 137 22.14 21.65 -7.57
N ARG A 138 22.71 22.40 -6.63
CA ARG A 138 22.05 23.06 -5.49
C ARG A 138 20.61 23.56 -5.81
N ARG A 139 19.57 22.91 -5.25
CA ARG A 139 18.28 23.47 -4.76
C ARG A 139 17.17 22.39 -4.74
N ARG A 140 17.01 21.67 -3.63
CA ARG A 140 15.74 20.97 -3.34
C ARG A 140 15.48 20.88 -1.84
N ASN A 141 15.51 22.02 -1.17
CA ASN A 141 14.93 22.19 0.17
C ASN A 141 13.80 23.22 0.04
N ARG A 142 12.56 22.75 -0.11
CA ARG A 142 11.36 23.58 0.09
C ARG A 142 10.08 22.81 0.42
N ILE A 143 10.13 21.51 0.70
CA ILE A 143 8.93 20.70 0.99
C ILE A 143 8.93 20.21 2.46
N ALA A 144 9.97 20.47 3.24
CA ALA A 144 10.07 20.01 4.64
C ALA A 144 9.79 21.10 5.70
N GLU A 145 9.35 22.30 5.31
CA GLU A 145 9.28 23.46 6.22
C GLU A 145 7.92 24.18 6.23
N GLU A 146 6.82 23.46 5.97
CA GLU A 146 5.45 24.03 6.02
C GLU A 146 4.58 23.42 7.13
N SER A 147 5.19 22.91 8.20
CA SER A 147 4.46 22.40 9.38
C SER A 147 4.99 22.90 10.72
N ARG A 148 5.68 24.04 10.74
CA ARG A 148 6.03 24.74 11.98
C ARG A 148 5.68 26.22 11.91
N GLY A 149 4.57 26.56 12.56
CA GLY A 149 4.37 27.91 13.11
C GLY A 149 3.50 28.84 12.28
N MET A 150 2.18 28.68 12.36
CA MET A 150 1.27 29.82 12.23
C MET A 150 0.45 29.92 13.52
N GLY A 151 1.11 30.49 14.52
CA GLY A 151 0.54 30.91 15.79
C GLY A 151 1.14 32.26 16.18
N GLY A 152 0.35 33.32 16.02
CA GLY A 152 0.53 34.60 16.70
C GLY A 152 1.45 35.64 16.04
N ARG A 153 0.83 36.68 15.46
CA ARG A 153 0.96 38.12 15.83
C ARG A 153 0.60 39.01 14.64
N ARG A 154 -0.60 39.58 14.65
CA ARG A 154 -0.88 41.01 14.77
C ARG A 154 -2.37 41.20 14.99
#